data_AF-A0A416QY49-F1
#
_entry.id   AF-A0A416QY49-F1
#
_cell.length_a   1.000
_cell.length_b   1.000
_cell.length_c   1.000
_cell.angle_alpha   90.00
_cell.angle_beta   90.00
_cell.angle_gamma   90.00
#
_symmetry.space_group_name_H-M   'P 1'
#
loop_
_entity.id
_entity.type
_entity.pdbx_description
1 polymer ?
#
loop_
_entity_poly.entity_id
_entity_poly.type
_entity_poly.pdbx_seq_one_letter_code
_entity_poly.pdbx_strand_id
1 'polypeptide(L)'
;MLEFKFDTQLLIEGCTVDEDDVNDYIRTHFAGDCLLVAGDEEAMKLHFHTNQPWQVLEYCAGLGEIYDIVVENMERQENGLKG
;
A
#
# COMPACT_ATOMS: atom_id res chain seq x y z
N MET A 1 -12.09 -14.11 10.33
CA MET A 1 -10.62 -14.09 10.27
C MET A 1 -10.27 -13.38 8.98
N LEU A 2 -9.52 -12.29 9.07
CA LEU A 2 -9.08 -11.53 7.89
C LEU A 2 -8.11 -12.38 7.07
N GLU A 3 -8.32 -12.44 5.75
CA GLU A 3 -7.40 -13.14 4.84
C GLU A 3 -6.07 -12.38 4.73
N PHE A 4 -6.14 -11.05 4.66
CA PHE A 4 -5.00 -10.13 4.64
C PHE A 4 -5.03 -9.25 5.89
N LYS A 5 -3.97 -9.33 6.71
CA LYS A 5 -3.98 -8.81 8.09
C LYS A 5 -3.46 -7.40 8.23
N PHE A 6 -2.61 -6.96 7.31
CA PHE A 6 -1.96 -5.66 7.41
C PHE A 6 -2.57 -4.69 6.43
N ASP A 7 -3.02 -3.56 6.94
CA ASP A 7 -3.31 -2.39 6.13
C ASP A 7 -2.01 -1.63 5.89
N THR A 8 -1.66 -1.45 4.61
CA THR A 8 -0.46 -0.74 4.17
C THR A 8 -0.89 0.53 3.45
N GLN A 9 -0.56 1.67 4.03
CA GLN A 9 -0.83 2.97 3.44
C GLN A 9 0.47 3.77 3.33
N LEU A 10 0.59 4.52 2.24
CA LEU A 10 1.70 5.45 2.06
C LEU A 10 1.36 6.53 1.04
N LEU A 11 2.17 7.58 1.05
CA LEU A 11 2.26 8.58 0.00
C LEU A 11 3.56 8.39 -0.79
N ILE A 12 3.52 8.72 -2.08
CA ILE A 12 4.65 8.74 -3.01
C ILE A 12 4.69 10.12 -3.66
N GLU A 13 5.80 10.85 -3.56
CA GLU A 13 6.03 12.13 -4.25
C GLU A 13 7.02 11.95 -5.39
N GLY A 14 6.74 12.60 -6.53
CA GLY A 14 7.56 12.50 -7.74
C GLY A 14 7.56 11.09 -8.33
N CYS A 15 6.37 10.52 -8.53
CA CYS A 15 6.22 9.17 -9.07
C CYS A 15 6.70 9.09 -10.52
N THR A 16 7.40 8.01 -10.86
CA THR A 16 7.91 7.76 -12.21
C THR A 16 6.88 7.14 -13.17
N VAL A 17 5.69 6.82 -12.66
CA VAL A 17 4.58 6.16 -13.37
C VAL A 17 3.24 6.74 -12.90
N ASP A 18 2.18 6.51 -13.67
CA ASP A 18 0.83 6.99 -13.34
C ASP A 18 0.04 6.04 -12.42
N GLU A 19 -1.18 6.45 -12.05
CA GLU A 19 -2.07 5.69 -11.15
C GLU A 19 -2.42 4.31 -11.71
N ASP A 20 -2.67 4.22 -13.02
CA ASP A 20 -3.10 2.98 -13.67
C ASP A 20 -1.95 1.96 -13.69
N ASP A 21 -0.72 2.41 -13.97
CA ASP A 21 0.49 1.57 -13.92
C ASP A 21 0.71 0.95 -12.53
N VAL A 22 0.56 1.75 -11.46
CA VAL A 22 0.69 1.26 -10.08
C VAL A 22 -0.44 0.28 -9.76
N ASN A 23 -1.68 0.58 -10.16
CA ASN A 23 -2.83 -0.27 -9.93
C ASN A 23 -2.64 -1.67 -10.53
N ASP A 24 -2.26 -1.71 -11.81
CA ASP A 24 -2.03 -2.95 -12.56
C ASP A 24 -0.85 -3.75 -11.99
N TYR A 25 0.23 -3.08 -11.63
CA TYR A 25 1.39 -3.75 -11.04
C TYR A 25 1.05 -4.42 -9.72
N ILE A 26 0.41 -3.69 -8.78
CA ILE A 26 0.05 -4.24 -7.46
C ILE A 26 -0.88 -5.45 -7.61
N ARG A 27 -1.94 -5.34 -8.45
CA ARG A 27 -2.91 -6.44 -8.66
C ARG A 27 -2.29 -7.69 -9.27
N THR A 28 -1.27 -7.52 -10.10
CA THR A 28 -0.63 -8.63 -10.82
C THR A 28 0.45 -9.32 -9.98
N HIS A 29 1.15 -8.59 -9.11
CA HIS A 29 2.35 -9.08 -8.44
C HIS A 29 2.17 -9.38 -6.95
N PHE A 30 1.16 -8.80 -6.29
CA PHE A 30 0.98 -8.94 -4.85
C PHE A 30 -0.36 -9.57 -4.49
N ALA A 31 -0.32 -10.49 -3.53
CA ALA A 31 -1.53 -11.05 -2.94
C ALA A 31 -2.10 -10.06 -1.92
N GLY A 32 -3.36 -9.68 -2.11
CA GLY A 32 -4.05 -8.76 -1.22
C GLY A 32 -5.45 -8.39 -1.69
N ASP A 33 -6.10 -7.52 -0.93
CA ASP A 33 -7.40 -6.95 -1.25
C ASP A 33 -7.46 -5.44 -0.96
N CYS A 34 -8.61 -4.83 -1.24
CA CYS A 34 -8.89 -3.43 -0.95
C CYS A 34 -7.88 -2.43 -1.52
N LEU A 35 -7.29 -2.72 -2.70
CA LEU A 35 -6.39 -1.79 -3.37
C LEU A 35 -7.12 -0.50 -3.76
N LEU A 36 -6.60 0.63 -3.26
CA LEU A 36 -6.90 1.97 -3.72
C LEU A 36 -5.57 2.66 -4.06
N VAL A 37 -5.49 3.18 -5.26
CA VAL A 37 -4.43 4.10 -5.70
C VAL A 37 -5.15 5.35 -6.16
N ALA A 38 -4.65 6.52 -5.78
CA ALA A 38 -5.26 7.79 -6.19
C ALA A 38 -4.19 8.87 -6.26
N GLY A 39 -4.22 9.68 -7.31
CA GLY A 39 -3.35 10.85 -7.45
C GLY A 39 -2.80 11.00 -8.86
N ASP A 40 -1.62 11.59 -8.97
CA ASP A 40 -0.89 11.78 -10.22
C ASP A 40 0.62 11.64 -10.01
N GLU A 41 1.40 11.99 -11.04
CA GLU A 41 2.86 11.92 -11.03
C GLU A 41 3.50 12.86 -9.98
N GLU A 42 2.83 13.94 -9.55
CA GLU A 42 3.35 14.82 -8.51
C GLU A 42 3.18 14.18 -7.12
N ALA A 43 1.99 13.67 -6.82
CA ALA A 43 1.70 13.00 -5.56
C ALA A 43 0.66 11.88 -5.71
N MET A 44 0.99 10.71 -5.17
CA MET A 44 0.15 9.51 -5.20
C MET A 44 -0.07 8.95 -3.80
N LYS A 45 -1.28 8.46 -3.54
CA LYS A 45 -1.64 7.74 -2.31
C LYS A 45 -1.96 6.28 -2.64
N LEU A 46 -1.43 5.37 -1.82
CA LEU A 46 -1.75 3.95 -1.88
C LEU A 46 -2.39 3.48 -0.56
N HIS A 47 -3.41 2.63 -0.67
CA HIS A 47 -3.99 1.83 0.41
C HIS A 47 -4.12 0.40 -0.11
N PHE A 48 -3.58 -0.57 0.62
CA PHE A 48 -3.67 -1.98 0.23
C PHE A 48 -3.58 -2.92 1.43
N HIS A 49 -4.45 -3.91 1.49
CA HIS A 49 -4.35 -4.95 2.49
C HIS A 49 -3.52 -6.11 1.97
N THR A 50 -2.47 -6.48 2.70
CA THR A 50 -1.63 -7.64 2.35
C THR A 50 -1.06 -8.31 3.60
N ASN A 51 -0.49 -9.50 3.44
CA ASN A 51 0.31 -10.15 4.47
C ASN A 51 1.82 -9.86 4.30
N GLN A 52 2.21 -9.14 3.24
CA GLN A 52 3.61 -8.85 2.89
C GLN A 52 3.84 -7.36 2.63
N PRO A 53 3.58 -6.47 3.62
CA PRO A 53 3.69 -5.02 3.46
C PRO A 53 5.07 -4.58 2.94
N TRP A 54 6.14 -5.28 3.33
CA TRP A 54 7.51 -4.95 2.92
C TRP A 54 7.73 -4.99 1.39
N GLN A 55 7.00 -5.84 0.66
CA GLN A 55 7.14 -5.92 -0.81
C GLN A 55 6.48 -4.73 -1.50
N VAL A 56 5.35 -4.26 -0.95
CA VAL A 56 4.66 -3.07 -1.43
C VAL A 56 5.51 -1.83 -1.19
N LEU A 57 6.11 -1.72 0.01
CA LEU A 57 7.02 -0.62 0.35
C LEU A 57 8.27 -0.62 -0.53
N GLU A 58 8.88 -1.78 -0.77
CA GLU A 58 10.04 -1.91 -1.67
C GLU A 58 9.72 -1.44 -3.09
N TYR A 59 8.58 -1.88 -3.64
CA TYR A 59 8.14 -1.45 -4.96
C TYR A 59 7.93 0.07 -5.01
N CYS A 60 7.15 0.63 -4.07
CA CYS A 60 6.84 2.06 -4.07
C CYS A 60 8.08 2.94 -3.86
N ALA A 61 9.04 2.51 -3.03
CA ALA A 61 10.33 3.20 -2.87
C ALA A 61 11.17 3.24 -4.15
N GLY A 62 10.90 2.34 -5.10
CA GLY A 62 11.51 2.36 -6.43
C GLY A 62 10.86 3.35 -7.40
N LEU A 63 9.67 3.88 -7.08
CA LEU A 63 8.91 4.76 -7.97
C LEU A 63 9.11 6.25 -7.68
N GLY A 64 9.40 6.62 -6.43
CA GLY A 64 9.51 8.00 -5.96
C GLY A 64 9.88 8.08 -4.49
N GLU A 65 9.80 9.27 -3.89
CA GLU A 65 10.02 9.44 -2.45
C GLU A 65 8.78 9.00 -1.67
N ILE A 66 8.93 8.00 -0.80
CA ILE A 66 7.82 7.51 0.03
C ILE A 66 7.81 8.15 1.42
N TYR A 67 6.63 8.53 1.89
CA TYR A 67 6.44 9.16 3.20
C TYR A 67 5.03 8.90 3.76
N ASP A 68 4.80 9.32 5.02
CA ASP A 68 3.56 9.09 5.77
C ASP A 68 3.11 7.61 5.75
N ILE A 69 4.07 6.72 6.00
CA ILE A 69 3.90 5.27 5.87
C ILE A 69 3.22 4.72 7.11
N VAL A 70 2.13 3.98 6.90
CA VAL A 70 1.39 3.28 7.94
C VAL A 70 1.33 1.79 7.59
N VAL A 71 1.72 0.94 8.54
CA VAL A 71 1.51 -0.52 8.48
C VAL A 71 0.84 -0.93 9.77
N GLU A 72 -0.44 -1.29 9.69
CA GLU A 72 -1.30 -1.54 10.85
C GLU A 72 -1.84 -2.96 10.83
N ASN A 73 -1.72 -3.68 11.96
CA ASN A 73 -2.31 -5.01 12.08
C ASN A 73 -3.81 -4.90 12.40
N MET A 74 -4.65 -5.04 11.38
CA MET A 74 -6.11 -4.94 11.48
C MET A 74 -6.70 -6.00 12.41
N GLU A 75 -6.16 -7.22 12.44
CA GLU A 75 -6.62 -8.28 13.34
C GLU A 75 -6.40 -7.89 14.81
N ARG A 76 -5.29 -7.21 15.13
CA ARG A 76 -5.06 -6.67 16.48
C ARG A 76 -6.03 -5.54 16.82
N GLN A 77 -6.26 -4.62 15.89
CA GLN A 77 -7.22 -3.53 16.07
C GLN A 77 -8.64 -4.06 16.32
N GLU A 78 -9.10 -5.05 15.55
CA GLU A 78 -10.41 -5.70 15.75
C GLU A 78 -10.54 -6.33 17.16
N ASN A 79 -9.42 -6.78 17.72
CA ASN A 79 -9.35 -7.35 19.07
C ASN A 79 -9.10 -6.28 20.16
N GLY A 80 -9.15 -4.99 19.84
CA GLY A 80 -8.91 -3.88 20.78
C GLY A 80 -7.46 -3.77 21.26
N LEU A 81 -6.54 -4.41 20.54
CA LEU A 81 -5.11 -4.32 20.80
C LEU A 81 -4.50 -3.23 19.91
N LYS A 82 -3.36 -2.67 20.33
CA LYS A 82 -2.57 -1.79 19.48
C LYS A 82 -2.15 -2.55 18.22
N GLY A 83 -2.61 -2.07 17.06
CA GLY A 83 -2.29 -2.53 15.71
C GLY A 83 -0.86 -2.21 15.30
#